data_AF-A0A3A8ELR7-F1
#
_entry.id   AF-A0A3A8ELR7-F1
#
_cell.length_a   1.000
_cell.length_b   1.000
_cell.length_c   1.000
_cell.angle_alpha   90.00
_cell.angle_beta   90.00
_cell.angle_gamma   90.00
#
_symmetry.space_group_name_H-M   'P 1'
#
loop_
_entity.id
_entity.type
_entity.pdbx_description
1 polymer ?
#
loop_
_entity_poly.entity_id
_entity_poly.type
_entity_poly.pdbx_seq_one_letter_code
_entity_poly.pdbx_strand_id
1 'polypeptide(L)'
;MSSLSDGLQFPIDPATQKSSSSNVGKEIVAEALSTVDNQTAKQVLNEKNWRKNYPIYFKALVENGIKSVNHPITIAKQGLHKAQHSFDFFRHGQRYSLKDVMNVPITEHIQTITLKGHAQTQPEWFVPYHGQNLKGAALLKQIQVWEDTGIIESSHAQALREAIAHPEWFDLSDRTMVLFGAGSEAGPLTWLSQWKANIIAIDLPNERVWERILKTIQGGNATLYAPSFGKIDDVQNIQELKTKLGANLLTQIPEITQWLCDNPHKLDLASIAYLDGEKHVRVSMAMDSIMSHISEQKPDSSLMYMCTPTDVYAVPKEVIYGATEKNQQRSKLETLLSKSIATVSMQHFFQNNDQQLIHSDNGQAYGIADCLVVEQGPNYALAKRIQQWRATLARHEGQHVSINIAPSTTTHSVTKNPLLKAAFNGASLFNVEAFHPETTNAIMAALWIHDLRNPDSVSNPKTTMLHPLELMMEGANHGGLWRVAYLARTALPFAAIYGFATDKLPIKKVFKKLKK
;
A
#
# COMPACT_ATOMS: atom_id res chain seq x y z
N MET A 1 31.32 12.91 -17.88
CA MET A 1 30.10 13.45 -17.26
C MET A 1 28.98 12.50 -17.64
N SER A 2 28.47 11.67 -16.72
CA SER A 2 27.32 10.81 -17.04
C SER A 2 26.13 11.71 -17.34
N SER A 3 25.45 11.50 -18.46
CA SER A 3 24.18 12.18 -18.73
C SER A 3 23.26 12.00 -17.52
N LEU A 4 22.80 13.11 -16.96
CA LEU A 4 21.78 13.07 -15.92
C LEU A 4 20.56 12.40 -16.52
N SER A 5 20.02 11.41 -15.81
CA SER A 5 18.85 10.69 -16.30
C SER A 5 17.65 11.61 -16.16
N ASP A 6 16.93 11.86 -17.27
CA ASP A 6 15.70 12.65 -17.25
C ASP A 6 14.68 12.12 -16.21
N GLY A 7 13.82 13.01 -15.76
CA GLY A 7 12.77 12.77 -14.79
C GLY A 7 13.12 13.11 -13.34
N LEU A 8 12.26 12.67 -12.44
CA LEU A 8 12.35 12.88 -11.00
C LEU A 8 13.52 12.10 -10.41
N GLN A 9 14.41 12.73 -9.65
CA GLN A 9 15.62 12.13 -9.07
C GLN A 9 15.81 12.60 -7.61
N PHE A 10 16.54 11.79 -6.83
CA PHE A 10 17.14 12.30 -5.60
C PHE A 10 18.19 13.37 -5.95
N PRO A 11 18.34 14.41 -5.12
CA PRO A 11 19.29 15.49 -5.37
C PRO A 11 20.71 14.94 -5.39
N ILE A 12 21.54 15.55 -6.24
CA ILE A 12 22.96 15.25 -6.34
C ILE A 12 23.70 16.25 -5.47
N ASP A 13 24.50 15.75 -4.54
CA ASP A 13 25.37 16.56 -3.71
C ASP A 13 26.41 17.28 -4.60
N PRO A 14 26.49 18.62 -4.59
CA PRO A 14 27.42 19.35 -5.43
C PRO A 14 28.90 19.05 -5.14
N ALA A 15 29.25 18.73 -3.89
CA ALA A 15 30.62 18.44 -3.48
C ALA A 15 31.03 17.01 -3.82
N THR A 16 30.14 16.03 -3.59
CA THR A 16 30.48 14.61 -3.81
C THR A 16 30.04 14.06 -5.16
N GLN A 17 29.19 14.80 -5.89
CA GLN A 17 28.57 14.40 -7.16
C GLN A 17 27.80 13.07 -7.06
N LYS A 18 27.29 12.74 -5.87
CA LYS A 18 26.54 11.51 -5.59
C LYS A 18 25.18 11.85 -4.97
N SER A 19 24.18 11.02 -5.25
CA SER A 19 22.88 11.09 -4.57
C SER A 19 22.84 10.14 -3.37
N SER A 20 22.05 10.51 -2.34
CA SER A 20 21.88 9.70 -1.13
C SER A 20 20.42 9.66 -0.70
N SER A 21 19.72 8.58 -1.05
CA SER A 21 18.35 8.34 -0.59
C SER A 21 18.26 8.19 0.94
N SER A 22 19.31 7.70 1.59
CA SER A 22 19.38 7.62 3.05
C SER A 22 19.35 8.99 3.71
N ASN A 23 20.13 9.96 3.21
CA ASN A 23 20.17 11.30 3.81
C ASN A 23 18.82 12.02 3.62
N VAL A 24 18.28 11.97 2.41
CA VAL A 24 16.96 12.55 2.11
C VAL A 24 15.87 11.90 2.98
N GLY A 25 15.89 10.58 3.13
CA GLY A 25 14.93 9.90 3.99
C GLY A 25 15.04 10.29 5.47
N LYS A 26 16.27 10.45 5.99
CA LYS A 26 16.48 10.97 7.35
C LYS A 26 15.94 12.38 7.52
N GLU A 27 16.23 13.26 6.56
CA GLU A 27 15.77 14.65 6.61
C GLU A 27 14.24 14.76 6.57
N ILE A 28 13.57 13.96 5.73
CA ILE A 28 12.10 13.94 5.66
C ILE A 28 11.48 13.45 6.97
N VAL A 29 12.00 12.35 7.53
CA VAL A 29 11.49 11.81 8.82
C VAL A 29 11.79 12.76 9.98
N ALA A 30 12.95 13.41 9.97
CA ALA A 30 13.30 14.41 10.98
C ALA A 30 12.37 15.62 10.91
N GLU A 31 12.09 16.15 9.71
CA GLU A 31 11.16 17.27 9.56
C GLU A 31 9.76 16.91 10.04
N ALA A 32 9.27 15.71 9.69
CA ALA A 32 7.97 15.20 10.13
C ALA A 32 7.84 15.14 11.66
N LEU A 33 8.94 14.88 12.39
CA LEU A 33 8.97 14.86 13.86
C LEU A 33 9.28 16.22 14.49
N SER A 34 9.82 17.18 13.74
CA SER A 34 10.47 18.39 14.28
C SER A 34 9.62 19.19 15.28
N THR A 35 8.31 19.29 15.03
CA THR A 35 7.37 20.09 15.82
C THR A 35 6.73 19.31 16.97
N VAL A 36 6.60 17.99 16.84
CA VAL A 36 5.96 17.12 17.84
C VAL A 36 6.97 16.47 18.79
N ASP A 37 8.22 16.28 18.33
CA ASP A 37 9.33 15.69 19.08
C ASP A 37 10.69 16.09 18.45
N ASN A 38 11.12 17.31 18.76
CA ASN A 38 12.40 17.87 18.28
C ASN A 38 13.62 17.06 18.75
N GLN A 39 13.53 16.37 19.90
CA GLN A 39 14.64 15.55 20.39
C GLN A 39 14.84 14.35 19.47
N THR A 40 13.78 13.62 19.15
CA THR A 40 13.85 12.49 18.23
C THR A 40 14.22 12.95 16.83
N ALA A 41 13.71 14.09 16.35
CA ALA A 41 14.11 14.67 15.07
C ALA A 41 15.64 14.88 14.96
N LYS A 42 16.29 15.43 16.00
CA LYS A 42 17.76 15.57 16.05
C LYS A 42 18.48 14.21 16.08
N GLN A 43 17.91 13.21 16.73
CA GLN A 43 18.46 11.85 16.73
C GLN A 43 18.40 11.22 15.34
N VAL A 44 17.30 11.40 14.61
CA VAL A 44 17.15 10.92 13.21
C VAL A 44 18.28 11.46 12.36
N LEU A 45 18.52 12.79 12.37
CA LEU A 45 19.57 13.42 11.55
C LEU A 45 20.96 12.84 11.84
N ASN A 46 21.25 12.63 13.12
CA ASN A 46 22.53 12.11 13.61
C ASN A 46 22.68 10.58 13.52
N GLU A 47 21.66 9.85 13.07
CA GLU A 47 21.73 8.39 12.93
C GLU A 47 22.77 7.98 11.88
N LYS A 48 23.72 7.15 12.32
CA LYS A 48 24.83 6.63 11.50
C LYS A 48 24.46 5.29 10.86
N ASN A 49 23.66 4.47 11.53
CA ASN A 49 23.24 3.13 11.12
C ASN A 49 21.80 3.11 10.59
N TRP A 50 21.45 4.09 9.75
CA TRP A 50 20.08 4.32 9.26
C TRP A 50 19.39 3.05 8.72
N ARG A 51 20.09 2.27 7.89
CA ARG A 51 19.51 1.04 7.29
C ARG A 51 19.06 0.01 8.33
N LYS A 52 19.64 0.00 9.52
CA LYS A 52 19.29 -0.91 10.60
C LYS A 52 18.30 -0.28 11.57
N ASN A 53 18.49 1.00 11.89
CA ASN A 53 17.79 1.67 12.98
C ASN A 53 16.56 2.48 12.55
N TYR A 54 16.28 2.60 11.23
CA TYR A 54 15.08 3.29 10.74
C TYR A 54 13.77 2.85 11.42
N PRO A 55 13.54 1.56 11.81
CA PRO A 55 12.27 1.18 12.44
C PRO A 55 11.99 1.92 13.74
N ILE A 56 13.02 2.31 14.50
CA ILE A 56 12.87 3.10 15.73
C ILE A 56 12.18 4.42 15.44
N TYR A 57 12.60 5.11 14.39
CA TYR A 57 12.09 6.43 14.03
C TYR A 57 10.72 6.38 13.36
N PHE A 58 10.44 5.31 12.62
CA PHE A 58 9.09 5.07 12.08
C PHE A 58 8.09 4.71 13.20
N LYS A 59 8.52 3.96 14.23
CA LYS A 59 7.72 3.78 15.44
C LYS A 59 7.48 5.10 16.15
N ALA A 60 8.50 5.95 16.29
CA ALA A 60 8.37 7.26 16.92
C ALA A 60 7.39 8.21 16.20
N LEU A 61 7.26 8.13 14.88
CA LEU A 61 6.22 8.85 14.12
C LEU A 61 4.82 8.46 14.60
N VAL A 62 4.57 7.16 14.76
CA VAL A 62 3.27 6.63 15.21
C VAL A 62 3.04 6.92 16.68
N GLU A 63 4.03 6.70 17.54
CA GLU A 63 3.96 7.01 18.98
C GLU A 63 3.60 8.47 19.22
N ASN A 64 4.29 9.40 18.54
CA ASN A 64 3.97 10.82 18.65
C ASN A 64 2.64 11.17 17.99
N GLY A 65 2.28 10.49 16.89
CA GLY A 65 0.97 10.64 16.25
C GLY A 65 -0.20 10.26 17.15
N ILE A 66 -0.07 9.26 18.03
CA ILE A 66 -1.15 8.86 18.94
C ILE A 66 -1.42 9.90 20.04
N LYS A 67 -0.39 10.61 20.52
CA LYS A 67 -0.48 11.48 21.71
C LYS A 67 -1.50 12.62 21.58
N SER A 68 -1.84 13.04 20.36
CA SER A 68 -2.79 14.12 20.12
C SER A 68 -3.49 13.96 18.79
N VAL A 69 -4.78 14.29 18.71
CA VAL A 69 -5.54 14.33 17.45
C VAL A 69 -4.94 15.29 16.41
N ASN A 70 -4.15 16.29 16.83
CA ASN A 70 -3.51 17.24 15.91
C ASN A 70 -2.14 16.76 15.39
N HIS A 71 -1.49 15.83 16.09
CA HIS A 71 -0.14 15.38 15.73
C HIS A 71 -0.08 14.66 14.38
N PRO A 72 -0.98 13.71 14.02
CA PRO A 72 -0.93 13.04 12.72
C PRO A 72 -0.98 14.02 11.56
N ILE A 73 -1.82 15.06 11.68
CA ILE A 73 -1.97 16.11 10.66
C ILE A 73 -0.67 16.91 10.54
N THR A 74 -0.10 17.32 11.69
CA THR A 74 1.15 18.08 11.73
C THR A 74 2.32 17.28 11.14
N ILE A 75 2.47 16.02 11.56
CA ILE A 75 3.50 15.10 11.06
C ILE A 75 3.38 14.91 9.55
N ALA A 76 2.17 14.62 9.06
CA ALA A 76 1.89 14.43 7.64
C ALA A 76 2.23 15.68 6.83
N LYS A 77 1.76 16.86 7.28
CA LYS A 77 2.00 18.15 6.63
C LYS A 77 3.50 18.46 6.52
N GLN A 78 4.24 18.35 7.62
CA GLN A 78 5.68 18.64 7.64
C GLN A 78 6.48 17.64 6.81
N GLY A 79 6.15 16.35 6.92
CA GLY A 79 6.79 15.29 6.14
C GLY A 79 6.59 15.45 4.64
N LEU A 80 5.35 15.67 4.18
CA LEU A 80 5.05 15.91 2.77
C LEU A 80 5.68 17.21 2.26
N HIS A 81 5.62 18.29 3.04
CA HIS A 81 6.25 19.56 2.68
C HIS A 81 7.76 19.38 2.45
N LYS A 82 8.47 18.74 3.39
CA LYS A 82 9.90 18.45 3.20
C LYS A 82 10.14 17.55 2.01
N ALA A 83 9.34 16.50 1.83
CA ALA A 83 9.48 15.58 0.71
C ALA A 83 9.35 16.31 -0.63
N GLN A 84 8.35 17.16 -0.82
CA GLN A 84 8.17 17.98 -2.03
C GLN A 84 9.37 18.89 -2.33
N HIS A 85 10.08 19.35 -1.30
CA HIS A 85 11.28 20.19 -1.42
C HIS A 85 12.60 19.41 -1.50
N SER A 86 12.58 18.08 -1.48
CA SER A 86 13.79 17.25 -1.36
C SER A 86 14.16 16.47 -2.63
N PHE A 87 13.52 16.76 -3.76
CA PHE A 87 13.82 16.10 -5.05
C PHE A 87 14.02 17.12 -6.17
N ASP A 88 14.82 16.71 -7.15
CA ASP A 88 15.04 17.45 -8.39
C ASP A 88 14.33 16.72 -9.53
N PHE A 89 13.82 17.47 -10.51
CA PHE A 89 13.27 16.96 -11.76
C PHE A 89 14.14 17.44 -12.93
N PHE A 90 14.62 16.52 -13.76
CA PHE A 90 15.46 16.83 -14.91
C PHE A 90 14.68 16.68 -16.21
N ARG A 91 14.80 17.65 -17.12
CA ARG A 91 14.22 17.58 -18.46
C ARG A 91 15.13 18.29 -19.45
N HIS A 92 15.54 17.58 -20.51
CA HIS A 92 16.39 18.11 -21.57
C HIS A 92 17.67 18.79 -21.02
N GLY A 93 18.27 18.20 -19.98
CA GLY A 93 19.47 18.73 -19.33
C GLY A 93 19.25 19.92 -18.38
N GLN A 94 18.02 20.43 -18.26
CA GLN A 94 17.67 21.45 -17.27
C GLN A 94 17.18 20.81 -15.97
N ARG A 95 17.56 21.42 -14.84
CA ARG A 95 17.14 21.03 -13.50
C ARG A 95 16.02 21.92 -12.99
N TYR A 96 14.98 21.30 -12.44
CA TYR A 96 13.85 21.92 -11.76
C TYR A 96 13.73 21.33 -10.36
N SER A 97 13.14 22.07 -9.41
CA SER A 97 12.74 21.48 -8.12
C SER A 97 11.43 20.71 -8.31
N LEU A 98 11.23 19.60 -7.60
CA LEU A 98 9.97 18.84 -7.65
C LEU A 98 8.76 19.73 -7.30
N LYS A 99 8.87 20.62 -6.31
CA LYS A 99 7.78 21.54 -5.95
C LYS A 99 7.28 22.40 -7.12
N ASP A 100 8.14 22.65 -8.11
CA ASP A 100 7.86 23.49 -9.28
C ASP A 100 7.55 22.63 -10.52
N VAL A 101 7.39 21.30 -10.37
CA VAL A 101 7.27 20.36 -11.50
C VAL A 101 6.09 20.68 -12.40
N MET A 102 4.98 21.19 -11.85
CA MET A 102 3.79 21.54 -12.65
C MET A 102 4.00 22.78 -13.52
N ASN A 103 5.04 23.58 -13.27
CA ASN A 103 5.43 24.73 -14.10
C ASN A 103 6.43 24.35 -15.20
N VAL A 104 6.89 23.08 -15.23
CA VAL A 104 7.80 22.61 -16.27
C VAL A 104 7.06 22.62 -17.61
N PRO A 105 7.62 23.23 -18.67
CA PRO A 105 6.97 23.30 -19.97
C PRO A 105 6.60 21.92 -20.50
N ILE A 106 5.33 21.79 -20.89
CA ILE A 106 4.79 20.62 -21.60
C ILE A 106 5.10 20.80 -23.09
N THR A 107 5.89 19.88 -23.65
CA THR A 107 6.27 19.89 -25.08
C THR A 107 5.55 18.82 -25.89
N GLU A 108 4.98 17.82 -25.22
CA GLU A 108 4.24 16.72 -25.83
C GLU A 108 2.90 16.55 -25.10
N HIS A 109 1.83 16.30 -25.85
CA HIS A 109 0.50 16.12 -25.28
C HIS A 109 0.06 14.66 -25.38
N ILE A 110 -0.59 14.18 -24.32
CA ILE A 110 -1.17 12.84 -24.29
C ILE A 110 -2.39 12.80 -25.21
N GLN A 111 -2.36 11.89 -26.18
CA GLN A 111 -3.54 11.47 -26.92
C GLN A 111 -4.25 10.35 -26.16
N THR A 112 -5.57 10.48 -26.04
CA THR A 112 -6.39 9.47 -25.34
C THR A 112 -6.87 8.42 -26.32
N ILE A 113 -6.45 7.18 -26.10
CA ILE A 113 -6.93 6.02 -26.86
C ILE A 113 -8.03 5.34 -26.06
N THR A 114 -9.18 5.15 -26.70
CA THR A 114 -10.35 4.52 -26.08
C THR A 114 -10.53 3.09 -26.60
N LEU A 115 -10.61 2.12 -25.70
CA LEU A 115 -10.90 0.72 -26.01
C LEU A 115 -12.01 0.21 -25.10
N LYS A 116 -13.02 -0.46 -25.68
CA LYS A 116 -14.11 -1.08 -24.90
C LYS A 116 -13.91 -2.59 -24.80
N GLY A 117 -14.20 -3.14 -23.63
CA GLY A 117 -14.32 -4.57 -23.44
C GLY A 117 -15.50 -5.16 -24.22
N HIS A 118 -15.46 -6.46 -24.48
CA HIS A 118 -16.46 -7.16 -25.31
C HIS A 118 -17.48 -7.96 -24.50
N ALA A 119 -17.23 -8.20 -23.21
CA ALA A 119 -18.13 -8.98 -22.37
C ALA A 119 -19.43 -8.21 -22.08
N GLN A 120 -20.53 -8.95 -21.96
CA GLN A 120 -21.85 -8.43 -21.58
C GLN A 120 -22.29 -8.90 -20.19
N THR A 121 -21.37 -9.52 -19.43
CA THR A 121 -21.64 -10.06 -18.10
C THR A 121 -22.02 -8.94 -17.14
N GLN A 122 -23.00 -9.20 -16.28
CA GLN A 122 -23.30 -8.30 -15.18
C GLN A 122 -22.17 -8.35 -14.14
N PRO A 123 -21.89 -7.24 -13.45
CA PRO A 123 -20.94 -7.23 -12.35
C PRO A 123 -21.33 -8.27 -11.28
N GLU A 124 -20.40 -9.17 -10.96
CA GLU A 124 -20.48 -10.10 -9.83
C GLU A 124 -19.15 -9.96 -9.06
N TRP A 125 -19.20 -10.18 -7.75
CA TRP A 125 -18.01 -10.28 -6.91
C TRP A 125 -17.96 -11.63 -6.22
N PHE A 126 -16.76 -12.21 -6.20
CA PHE A 126 -16.42 -13.43 -5.49
C PHE A 126 -14.96 -13.35 -5.06
N VAL A 127 -14.56 -14.20 -4.11
CA VAL A 127 -13.19 -14.20 -3.58
C VAL A 127 -12.52 -15.55 -3.91
N PRO A 128 -11.54 -15.57 -4.83
CA PRO A 128 -10.70 -16.74 -5.05
C PRO A 128 -9.93 -17.07 -3.77
N TYR A 129 -10.10 -18.27 -3.22
CA TYR A 129 -9.40 -18.71 -2.00
C TYR A 129 -9.25 -20.23 -2.00
N HIS A 130 -8.01 -20.71 -1.82
CA HIS A 130 -7.66 -22.14 -1.82
C HIS A 130 -8.26 -22.96 -2.98
N GLY A 131 -8.23 -22.40 -4.21
CA GLY A 131 -8.72 -23.06 -5.42
C GLY A 131 -10.24 -23.05 -5.59
N GLN A 132 -10.97 -22.29 -4.78
CA GLN A 132 -12.41 -22.08 -4.88
C GLN A 132 -12.73 -20.60 -5.12
N ASN A 133 -13.83 -20.32 -5.80
CA ASN A 133 -14.39 -18.96 -5.92
C ASN A 133 -15.51 -18.81 -4.89
N LEU A 134 -15.19 -18.26 -3.73
CA LEU A 134 -16.13 -18.14 -2.61
C LEU A 134 -17.16 -17.05 -2.88
N LYS A 135 -18.44 -17.36 -2.67
CA LYS A 135 -19.56 -16.43 -2.77
C LYS A 135 -20.70 -16.77 -1.82
N GLY A 136 -21.60 -15.81 -1.59
CA GLY A 136 -22.78 -15.97 -0.74
C GLY A 136 -22.43 -16.55 0.63
N ALA A 137 -23.16 -17.59 1.05
CA ALA A 137 -22.96 -18.24 2.35
C ALA A 137 -21.54 -18.80 2.57
N ALA A 138 -20.88 -19.30 1.52
CA ALA A 138 -19.51 -19.82 1.64
C ALA A 138 -18.50 -18.70 1.95
N LEU A 139 -18.66 -17.54 1.30
CA LEU A 139 -17.84 -16.37 1.58
C LEU A 139 -18.13 -15.79 2.97
N LEU A 140 -19.40 -15.67 3.36
CA LEU A 140 -19.78 -15.21 4.71
C LEU A 140 -19.15 -16.09 5.81
N LYS A 141 -19.18 -17.40 5.62
CA LYS A 141 -18.54 -18.34 6.55
C LYS A 141 -17.02 -18.13 6.60
N GLN A 142 -16.38 -17.91 5.46
CA GLN A 142 -14.93 -17.66 5.42
C GLN A 142 -14.54 -16.32 6.05
N ILE A 143 -15.34 -15.27 5.85
CA ILE A 143 -15.16 -13.97 6.52
C ILE A 143 -15.24 -14.16 8.04
N GLN A 144 -16.23 -14.91 8.53
CA GLN A 144 -16.33 -15.22 9.96
C GLN A 144 -15.09 -15.95 10.48
N VAL A 145 -14.57 -16.93 9.74
CA VAL A 145 -13.33 -17.63 10.11
C VAL A 145 -12.14 -16.66 10.19
N TRP A 146 -11.98 -15.76 9.22
CA TRP A 146 -10.89 -14.78 9.25
C TRP A 146 -11.04 -13.80 10.42
N GLU A 147 -12.26 -13.37 10.76
CA GLU A 147 -12.52 -12.50 11.91
C GLU A 147 -12.23 -13.22 13.24
N ASP A 148 -12.81 -14.42 13.45
CA ASP A 148 -12.68 -15.20 14.69
C ASP A 148 -11.21 -15.57 14.97
N THR A 149 -10.44 -15.84 13.92
CA THR A 149 -9.00 -16.16 14.04
C THR A 149 -8.12 -14.91 14.13
N GLY A 150 -8.71 -13.71 13.98
CA GLY A 150 -8.03 -12.44 14.01
C GLY A 150 -7.06 -12.24 12.85
N ILE A 151 -7.38 -12.79 11.67
CA ILE A 151 -6.68 -12.55 10.40
C ILE A 151 -7.05 -11.16 9.87
N ILE A 152 -8.33 -10.79 10.01
CA ILE A 152 -8.89 -9.48 9.68
C ILE A 152 -9.54 -8.87 10.93
N GLU A 153 -9.62 -7.54 10.98
CA GLU A 153 -10.36 -6.84 12.04
C GLU A 153 -11.87 -6.81 11.77
N SER A 154 -12.67 -6.59 12.81
CA SER A 154 -14.14 -6.65 12.73
C SER A 154 -14.73 -5.67 11.71
N SER A 155 -14.17 -4.46 11.59
CA SER A 155 -14.62 -3.50 10.57
C SER A 155 -14.31 -3.94 9.15
N HIS A 156 -13.20 -4.66 8.92
CA HIS A 156 -12.94 -5.29 7.62
C HIS A 156 -13.97 -6.37 7.31
N ALA A 157 -14.26 -7.25 8.28
CA ALA A 157 -15.27 -8.29 8.12
C ALA A 157 -16.65 -7.70 7.80
N GLN A 158 -17.03 -6.61 8.48
CA GLN A 158 -18.26 -5.89 8.24
C GLN A 158 -18.31 -5.28 6.83
N ALA A 159 -17.27 -4.58 6.40
CA ALA A 159 -17.20 -4.00 5.06
C ALA A 159 -17.37 -5.06 3.95
N LEU A 160 -16.77 -6.26 4.13
CA LEU A 160 -16.97 -7.36 3.20
C LEU A 160 -18.40 -7.91 3.23
N ARG A 161 -19.04 -8.01 4.40
CA ARG A 161 -20.45 -8.42 4.51
C ARG A 161 -21.39 -7.43 3.83
N GLU A 162 -21.12 -6.14 3.96
CA GLU A 162 -21.88 -5.08 3.29
C GLU A 162 -21.69 -5.12 1.78
N ALA A 163 -20.46 -5.33 1.29
CA ALA A 163 -20.21 -5.54 -0.13
C ALA A 163 -20.96 -6.78 -0.69
N ILE A 164 -21.13 -7.85 0.11
CA ILE A 164 -21.99 -9.00 -0.28
C ILE A 164 -23.47 -8.59 -0.32
N ALA A 165 -23.92 -7.79 0.63
CA ALA A 165 -25.32 -7.36 0.74
C ALA A 165 -25.74 -6.36 -0.35
N HIS A 166 -24.77 -5.65 -0.96
CA HIS A 166 -24.97 -4.62 -1.96
C HIS A 166 -24.28 -4.95 -3.30
N PRO A 167 -24.72 -6.00 -4.03
CA PRO A 167 -24.12 -6.37 -5.31
C PRO A 167 -24.23 -5.27 -6.38
N GLU A 168 -25.20 -4.36 -6.26
CA GLU A 168 -25.37 -3.21 -7.16
C GLU A 168 -24.21 -2.21 -7.08
N TRP A 169 -23.45 -2.18 -5.99
CA TRP A 169 -22.30 -1.28 -5.84
C TRP A 169 -21.21 -1.52 -6.88
N PHE A 170 -21.11 -2.76 -7.38
CA PHE A 170 -20.12 -3.17 -8.37
C PHE A 170 -20.47 -2.75 -9.81
N ASP A 171 -21.62 -2.11 -10.06
CA ASP A 171 -21.79 -1.37 -11.30
C ASP A 171 -21.05 -0.01 -11.17
N LEU A 172 -19.97 0.13 -11.92
CA LEU A 172 -19.10 1.31 -11.92
C LEU A 172 -19.22 2.12 -13.21
N SER A 173 -20.30 1.95 -13.97
CA SER A 173 -20.54 2.69 -15.21
C SER A 173 -20.58 4.21 -15.01
N ASP A 174 -20.84 4.68 -13.79
CA ASP A 174 -20.85 6.08 -13.35
C ASP A 174 -19.50 6.58 -12.81
N ARG A 175 -18.48 5.73 -12.70
CA ARG A 175 -17.18 6.05 -12.07
C ARG A 175 -16.04 6.07 -13.08
N THR A 176 -15.09 6.99 -12.88
CA THR A 176 -13.85 7.09 -13.66
C THR A 176 -12.64 6.85 -12.77
N MET A 177 -12.07 5.66 -12.90
CA MET A 177 -11.04 5.08 -12.06
C MET A 177 -9.66 5.31 -12.69
N VAL A 178 -8.81 6.10 -12.05
CA VAL A 178 -7.43 6.37 -12.51
C VAL A 178 -6.48 5.40 -11.81
N LEU A 179 -5.74 4.60 -12.56
CA LEU A 179 -4.80 3.62 -12.02
C LEU A 179 -3.36 4.04 -12.34
N PHE A 180 -2.64 4.59 -11.36
CA PHE A 180 -1.20 4.78 -11.45
C PHE A 180 -0.49 3.45 -11.18
N GLY A 181 0.07 2.82 -12.21
CA GLY A 181 0.56 1.45 -12.17
C GLY A 181 -0.53 0.42 -12.48
N ALA A 182 -1.32 0.66 -13.53
CA ALA A 182 -2.47 -0.16 -13.91
C ALA A 182 -2.14 -1.66 -14.09
N GLY A 183 -0.92 -1.98 -14.51
CA GLY A 183 -0.44 -3.35 -14.68
C GLY A 183 0.04 -4.03 -13.39
N SER A 184 -0.11 -3.40 -12.21
CA SER A 184 0.29 -3.97 -10.92
C SER A 184 -0.37 -5.32 -10.66
N GLU A 185 0.41 -6.30 -10.19
CA GLU A 185 -0.08 -7.65 -9.86
C GLU A 185 -1.10 -7.63 -8.73
N ALA A 186 -0.93 -6.72 -7.76
CA ALA A 186 -1.84 -6.52 -6.64
C ALA A 186 -2.97 -5.50 -6.96
N GLY A 187 -3.01 -4.99 -8.20
CA GLY A 187 -3.92 -3.93 -8.61
C GLY A 187 -5.33 -4.43 -8.92
N PRO A 188 -6.35 -3.53 -8.87
CA PRO A 188 -7.74 -3.90 -9.03
C PRO A 188 -8.19 -4.05 -10.50
N LEU A 189 -7.28 -3.89 -11.48
CA LEU A 189 -7.61 -3.83 -12.92
C LEU A 189 -8.49 -5.01 -13.38
N THR A 190 -8.17 -6.23 -12.96
CA THR A 190 -8.92 -7.43 -13.34
C THR A 190 -10.38 -7.40 -12.88
N TRP A 191 -10.67 -6.77 -11.75
CA TRP A 191 -12.03 -6.65 -11.22
C TRP A 191 -12.74 -5.46 -11.82
N LEU A 192 -12.10 -4.29 -11.85
CA LEU A 192 -12.66 -3.10 -12.49
C LEU A 192 -13.02 -3.34 -13.96
N SER A 193 -12.24 -4.17 -14.67
CA SER A 193 -12.54 -4.51 -16.06
C SER A 193 -13.85 -5.28 -16.25
N GLN A 194 -14.37 -5.91 -15.20
CA GLN A 194 -15.60 -6.70 -15.19
C GLN A 194 -16.80 -5.94 -14.59
N TRP A 195 -16.57 -4.73 -14.10
CA TRP A 195 -17.51 -3.92 -13.32
C TRP A 195 -17.98 -2.67 -14.09
N LYS A 196 -17.89 -2.67 -15.42
CA LYS A 196 -18.28 -1.58 -16.32
C LYS A 196 -17.58 -0.24 -16.06
N ALA A 197 -16.45 -0.24 -15.33
CA ALA A 197 -15.74 0.98 -14.97
C ALA A 197 -15.23 1.74 -16.20
N ASN A 198 -15.12 3.07 -16.08
CA ASN A 198 -14.30 3.89 -16.96
C ASN A 198 -12.88 3.92 -16.37
N ILE A 199 -11.90 3.33 -17.04
CA ILE A 199 -10.56 3.12 -16.48
C ILE A 199 -9.54 3.96 -17.22
N ILE A 200 -8.95 4.94 -16.54
CA ILE A 200 -7.78 5.67 -17.02
C ILE A 200 -6.53 4.92 -16.56
N ALA A 201 -5.88 4.20 -17.48
CA ALA A 201 -4.73 3.35 -17.13
C ALA A 201 -3.41 4.07 -17.41
N ILE A 202 -2.60 4.26 -16.37
CA ILE A 202 -1.26 4.84 -16.48
C ILE A 202 -0.24 3.78 -16.10
N ASP A 203 0.57 3.35 -17.06
CA ASP A 203 1.70 2.46 -16.84
C ASP A 203 2.80 2.72 -17.88
N LEU A 204 4.00 2.22 -17.61
CA LEU A 204 5.19 2.41 -18.43
C LEU A 204 4.92 2.01 -19.90
N PRO A 205 5.53 2.69 -20.89
CA PRO A 205 5.49 2.28 -22.28
C PRO A 205 6.30 0.99 -22.47
N ASN A 206 5.68 -0.13 -22.11
CA ASN A 206 6.26 -1.46 -22.10
C ASN A 206 5.30 -2.47 -22.74
N GLU A 207 5.76 -3.12 -23.80
CA GLU A 207 4.95 -4.03 -24.62
C GLU A 207 4.26 -5.13 -23.81
N ARG A 208 4.97 -5.77 -22.88
CA ARG A 208 4.42 -6.88 -22.07
C ARG A 208 3.37 -6.41 -21.08
N VAL A 209 3.55 -5.23 -20.51
CA VAL A 209 2.58 -4.63 -19.59
C VAL A 209 1.31 -4.27 -20.35
N TRP A 210 1.44 -3.57 -21.48
CA TRP A 210 0.28 -3.16 -22.27
C TRP A 210 -0.43 -4.33 -22.94
N GLU A 211 0.28 -5.36 -23.39
CA GLU A 211 -0.35 -6.60 -23.87
C GLU A 211 -1.27 -7.22 -22.80
N ARG A 212 -0.80 -7.29 -21.54
CA ARG A 212 -1.60 -7.79 -20.42
C ARG A 212 -2.80 -6.89 -20.12
N ILE A 213 -2.60 -5.57 -20.04
CA ILE A 213 -3.69 -4.60 -19.77
C ILE A 213 -4.78 -4.72 -20.86
N LEU A 214 -4.38 -4.69 -22.14
CA LEU A 214 -5.31 -4.76 -23.26
C LEU A 214 -6.10 -6.08 -23.24
N LYS A 215 -5.42 -7.22 -22.99
CA LYS A 215 -6.09 -8.52 -22.86
C LYS A 215 -7.11 -8.55 -21.73
N THR A 216 -6.77 -8.00 -20.55
CA THR A 216 -7.69 -7.93 -19.41
C THR A 216 -8.92 -7.07 -19.71
N ILE A 217 -8.74 -5.96 -20.43
CA ILE A 217 -9.83 -5.06 -20.81
C ILE A 217 -10.74 -5.71 -21.86
N GLN A 218 -10.17 -6.30 -22.92
CA GLN A 218 -10.93 -6.95 -23.98
C GLN A 218 -11.80 -8.10 -23.47
N GLY A 219 -11.32 -8.83 -22.45
CA GLY A 219 -12.08 -9.90 -21.78
C GLY A 219 -13.17 -9.42 -20.82
N GLY A 220 -13.21 -8.12 -20.50
CA GLY A 220 -14.17 -7.52 -19.59
C GLY A 220 -15.26 -6.70 -20.30
N ASN A 221 -15.97 -5.86 -19.54
CA ASN A 221 -17.05 -4.98 -19.98
C ASN A 221 -16.77 -3.49 -19.69
N ALA A 222 -15.56 -3.15 -19.23
CA ALA A 222 -15.12 -1.78 -18.95
C ALA A 222 -14.74 -0.99 -20.21
N THR A 223 -14.62 0.33 -20.05
CA THR A 223 -14.03 1.22 -21.05
C THR A 223 -12.65 1.69 -20.58
N LEU A 224 -11.60 1.41 -21.35
CA LEU A 224 -10.24 1.85 -21.12
C LEU A 224 -9.97 3.17 -21.83
N TYR A 225 -9.29 4.09 -21.13
CA TYR A 225 -8.66 5.29 -21.64
C TYR A 225 -7.16 5.19 -21.38
N ALA A 226 -6.38 5.05 -22.44
CA ALA A 226 -4.95 4.83 -22.38
C ALA A 226 -4.17 6.00 -22.98
N PRO A 227 -3.04 6.41 -22.39
CA PRO A 227 -2.21 7.48 -22.91
C PRO A 227 -1.35 7.00 -24.08
N SER A 228 -1.22 7.83 -25.11
CA SER A 228 -0.17 7.71 -26.13
C SER A 228 0.44 9.06 -26.44
N PHE A 229 1.75 9.10 -26.63
CA PHE A 229 2.48 10.27 -27.12
C PHE A 229 2.69 10.24 -28.64
N GLY A 230 2.37 9.11 -29.28
CA GLY A 230 2.47 8.92 -30.72
C GLY A 230 1.09 8.84 -31.36
N LYS A 231 1.01 9.17 -32.64
CA LYS A 231 -0.20 8.92 -33.43
C LYS A 231 -0.45 7.41 -33.53
N ILE A 232 -1.69 6.99 -33.27
CA ILE A 232 -2.19 5.64 -33.51
C ILE A 232 -3.19 5.73 -34.65
N ASP A 233 -2.91 5.03 -35.75
CA ASP A 233 -3.75 5.09 -36.95
C ASP A 233 -4.93 4.11 -36.87
N ASP A 234 -4.73 2.94 -36.25
CA ASP A 234 -5.77 1.94 -36.05
C ASP A 234 -5.88 1.51 -34.57
N VAL A 235 -6.93 1.96 -33.90
CA VAL A 235 -7.23 1.62 -32.49
C VAL A 235 -7.73 0.19 -32.31
N GLN A 236 -7.97 -0.58 -33.39
CA GLN A 236 -8.28 -2.01 -33.33
C GLN A 236 -7.02 -2.87 -33.43
N ASN A 237 -5.89 -2.29 -33.88
CA ASN A 237 -4.63 -3.02 -34.03
C ASN A 237 -3.90 -3.16 -32.68
N ILE A 238 -4.14 -4.28 -31.99
CA ILE A 238 -3.53 -4.58 -30.69
C ILE A 238 -1.99 -4.58 -30.75
N GLN A 239 -1.38 -4.99 -31.86
CA GLN A 239 0.07 -4.99 -32.01
C GLN A 239 0.63 -3.56 -32.04
N GLU A 240 -0.06 -2.64 -32.71
CA GLU A 240 0.28 -1.22 -32.67
C GLU A 240 0.07 -0.65 -31.27
N LEU A 241 -1.10 -0.90 -30.66
CA LEU A 241 -1.45 -0.39 -29.34
C LEU A 241 -0.42 -0.78 -28.28
N LYS A 242 -0.06 -2.06 -28.16
CA LYS A 242 0.86 -2.49 -27.11
C LYS A 242 2.27 -1.87 -27.21
N THR A 243 2.66 -1.35 -28.38
CA THR A 243 3.96 -0.71 -28.57
C THR A 243 3.93 0.81 -28.42
N LYS A 244 2.77 1.45 -28.61
CA LYS A 244 2.61 2.91 -28.60
C LYS A 244 1.90 3.48 -27.37
N LEU A 245 1.26 2.64 -26.56
CA LEU A 245 0.60 3.07 -25.33
C LEU A 245 1.60 3.17 -24.17
N GLY A 246 1.35 4.10 -23.25
CA GLY A 246 2.08 4.22 -22.00
C GLY A 246 2.46 5.64 -21.63
N ALA A 247 2.60 5.85 -20.32
CA ALA A 247 3.17 7.04 -19.72
C ALA A 247 4.00 6.67 -18.49
N ASN A 248 5.17 7.29 -18.35
CA ASN A 248 6.13 7.08 -17.29
C ASN A 248 6.00 8.17 -16.22
N LEU A 249 5.50 7.75 -15.06
CA LEU A 249 5.33 8.61 -13.88
C LEU A 249 6.60 9.35 -13.46
N LEU A 250 7.79 8.85 -13.77
CA LEU A 250 9.03 9.52 -13.38
C LEU A 250 9.43 10.65 -14.33
N THR A 251 8.98 10.64 -15.59
CA THR A 251 9.43 11.59 -16.62
C THR A 251 8.32 12.48 -17.17
N GLN A 252 7.06 12.07 -17.00
CA GLN A 252 5.89 12.71 -17.61
C GLN A 252 4.88 13.22 -16.56
N ILE A 253 5.37 13.66 -15.38
CA ILE A 253 4.52 14.20 -14.30
C ILE A 253 3.65 15.37 -14.80
N PRO A 254 4.19 16.40 -15.50
CA PRO A 254 3.37 17.52 -15.98
C PRO A 254 2.32 17.08 -17.00
N GLU A 255 2.70 16.22 -17.96
CA GLU A 255 1.83 15.76 -19.04
C GLU A 255 0.66 14.93 -18.51
N ILE A 256 0.93 13.99 -17.59
CA ILE A 256 -0.10 13.18 -16.95
C ILE A 256 -1.03 14.06 -16.12
N THR A 257 -0.49 15.04 -15.39
CA THR A 257 -1.29 15.95 -14.57
C THR A 257 -2.23 16.79 -15.42
N GLN A 258 -1.72 17.42 -16.47
CA GLN A 258 -2.53 18.21 -17.40
C GLN A 258 -3.62 17.35 -18.04
N TRP A 259 -3.28 16.15 -18.49
CA TRP A 259 -4.25 15.22 -19.10
C TRP A 259 -5.40 14.83 -18.15
N LEU A 260 -5.09 14.62 -16.87
CA LEU A 260 -6.11 14.33 -15.85
C LEU A 260 -6.91 15.59 -15.47
N CYS A 261 -6.28 16.78 -15.42
CA CYS A 261 -6.98 18.05 -15.22
C CYS A 261 -7.99 18.34 -16.33
N ASP A 262 -7.62 18.08 -17.59
CA ASP A 262 -8.47 18.31 -18.75
C ASP A 262 -9.62 17.29 -18.86
N ASN A 263 -9.57 16.20 -18.10
CA ASN A 263 -10.65 15.23 -18.06
C ASN A 263 -11.92 15.86 -17.43
N PRO A 264 -13.08 15.79 -18.10
CA PRO A 264 -14.31 16.44 -17.63
C PRO A 264 -15.01 15.67 -16.50
N HIS A 265 -14.60 14.43 -16.22
CA HIS A 265 -15.26 13.58 -15.23
C HIS A 265 -14.64 13.72 -13.83
N LYS A 266 -15.39 13.28 -12.82
CA LYS A 266 -14.87 13.06 -11.47
C LYS A 266 -13.90 11.88 -11.50
N LEU A 267 -12.80 12.00 -10.77
CA LEU A 267 -11.71 11.03 -10.83
C LEU A 267 -11.55 10.33 -9.48
N ASP A 268 -11.48 8.99 -9.51
CA ASP A 268 -11.13 8.16 -8.37
C ASP A 268 -9.70 7.64 -8.57
N LEU A 269 -8.72 8.24 -7.87
CA LEU A 269 -7.29 8.11 -8.16
C LEU A 269 -6.63 7.04 -7.27
N ALA A 270 -6.07 5.99 -7.88
CA ALA A 270 -5.39 4.91 -7.16
C ALA A 270 -3.86 4.96 -7.33
N SER A 271 -3.14 5.14 -6.22
CA SER A 271 -1.68 5.12 -6.16
C SER A 271 -1.17 3.70 -5.85
N ILE A 272 -0.99 2.90 -6.90
CA ILE A 272 -0.67 1.46 -6.78
C ILE A 272 0.64 1.07 -7.48
N ALA A 273 1.35 2.03 -8.09
CA ALA A 273 2.64 1.80 -8.73
C ALA A 273 3.72 1.46 -7.69
N TYR A 274 4.56 0.49 -8.02
CA TYR A 274 5.62 0.00 -7.15
C TYR A 274 6.91 -0.21 -7.95
N LEU A 275 8.04 0.18 -7.37
CA LEU A 275 9.39 -0.09 -7.88
C LEU A 275 10.29 -0.51 -6.71
N ASP A 276 11.38 -1.23 -6.97
CA ASP A 276 12.29 -1.64 -5.89
C ASP A 276 13.22 -0.49 -5.44
N GLY A 277 13.50 -0.44 -4.14
CA GLY A 277 14.54 0.42 -3.57
C GLY A 277 14.20 1.92 -3.66
N GLU A 278 15.20 2.73 -4.03
CA GLU A 278 15.07 4.19 -4.09
C GLU A 278 14.01 4.67 -5.10
N LYS A 279 13.82 3.91 -6.18
CA LYS A 279 12.82 4.20 -7.20
C LYS A 279 11.39 4.16 -6.66
N HIS A 280 11.13 3.39 -5.59
CA HIS A 280 9.82 3.36 -4.94
C HIS A 280 9.44 4.73 -4.36
N VAL A 281 10.41 5.41 -3.73
CA VAL A 281 10.21 6.73 -3.16
C VAL A 281 9.92 7.72 -4.29
N ARG A 282 10.71 7.67 -5.36
CA ARG A 282 10.53 8.53 -6.54
C ARG A 282 9.15 8.36 -7.18
N VAL A 283 8.70 7.13 -7.43
CA VAL A 283 7.37 6.90 -8.02
C VAL A 283 6.25 7.28 -7.06
N SER A 284 6.45 7.11 -5.75
CA SER A 284 5.48 7.57 -4.74
C SER A 284 5.36 9.09 -4.71
N MET A 285 6.48 9.81 -4.82
CA MET A 285 6.49 11.27 -4.92
C MET A 285 5.89 11.77 -6.23
N ALA A 286 6.10 11.07 -7.35
CA ALA A 286 5.45 11.39 -8.61
C ALA A 286 3.92 11.27 -8.49
N MET A 287 3.42 10.15 -7.97
CA MET A 287 1.99 9.95 -7.73
C MET A 287 1.43 10.97 -6.74
N ASP A 288 2.12 11.25 -5.63
CA ASP A 288 1.72 12.29 -4.66
C ASP A 288 1.60 13.67 -5.31
N SER A 289 2.57 14.05 -6.15
CA SER A 289 2.57 15.36 -6.81
C SER A 289 1.40 15.49 -7.78
N ILE A 290 1.14 14.45 -8.58
CA ILE A 290 -0.03 14.41 -9.48
C ILE A 290 -1.31 14.48 -8.66
N MET A 291 -1.48 13.58 -7.69
CA MET A 291 -2.70 13.49 -6.88
C MET A 291 -2.98 14.78 -6.11
N SER A 292 -1.96 15.40 -5.48
CA SER A 292 -2.12 16.67 -4.77
C SER A 292 -2.63 17.77 -5.69
N HIS A 293 -2.08 17.88 -6.90
CA HIS A 293 -2.52 18.89 -7.86
C HIS A 293 -3.93 18.60 -8.38
N ILE A 294 -4.28 17.33 -8.65
CA ILE A 294 -5.64 16.95 -9.04
C ILE A 294 -6.63 17.22 -7.91
N SER A 295 -6.28 16.96 -6.65
CA SER A 295 -7.14 17.28 -5.50
C SER A 295 -7.45 18.78 -5.41
N GLU A 296 -6.50 19.64 -5.74
CA GLU A 296 -6.70 21.10 -5.78
C GLU A 296 -7.63 21.52 -6.94
N GLN A 297 -7.47 20.93 -8.13
CA GLN A 297 -8.24 21.29 -9.33
C GLN A 297 -9.61 20.60 -9.41
N LYS A 298 -9.74 19.41 -8.81
CA LYS A 298 -10.95 18.60 -8.74
C LYS A 298 -11.19 18.15 -7.29
N PRO A 299 -11.70 19.03 -6.42
CA PRO A 299 -11.91 18.71 -5.00
C PRO A 299 -12.91 17.56 -4.74
N ASP A 300 -13.72 17.22 -5.74
CA ASP A 300 -14.65 16.09 -5.70
C ASP A 300 -14.04 14.77 -6.16
N SER A 301 -12.73 14.74 -6.47
CA SER A 301 -11.98 13.51 -6.68
C SER A 301 -11.78 12.71 -5.40
N SER A 302 -11.58 11.40 -5.53
CA SER A 302 -11.24 10.52 -4.41
C SER A 302 -9.81 9.98 -4.55
N LEU A 303 -9.18 9.65 -3.42
CA LEU A 303 -7.86 9.02 -3.40
C LEU A 303 -7.94 7.60 -2.88
N MET A 304 -7.18 6.69 -3.49
CA MET A 304 -7.04 5.31 -3.05
C MET A 304 -5.59 4.91 -2.86
N TYR A 305 -5.32 4.24 -1.73
CA TYR A 305 -4.02 3.70 -1.38
C TYR A 305 -4.14 2.27 -0.83
N MET A 306 -3.12 1.47 -1.11
CA MET A 306 -2.94 0.18 -0.46
C MET A 306 -1.76 0.24 0.53
N CYS A 307 -2.11 0.21 1.81
CA CYS A 307 -1.17 0.11 2.90
C CYS A 307 -0.52 -1.27 2.94
N THR A 308 0.76 -1.32 3.29
CA THR A 308 1.46 -2.59 3.52
C THR A 308 1.13 -3.13 4.91
N PRO A 309 0.96 -4.43 5.12
CA PRO A 309 0.71 -4.96 6.45
C PRO A 309 2.00 -5.01 7.31
N THR A 310 3.15 -4.74 6.69
CA THR A 310 4.48 -4.75 7.31
C THR A 310 5.02 -3.35 7.60
N ASP A 311 4.19 -2.49 8.19
CA ASP A 311 4.56 -1.16 8.69
C ASP A 311 4.28 -1.05 10.19
N VAL A 312 4.54 0.11 10.79
CA VAL A 312 4.07 0.45 12.13
C VAL A 312 2.74 1.19 12.03
N TYR A 313 1.74 0.70 12.75
CA TYR A 313 0.42 1.30 12.83
C TYR A 313 0.01 1.57 14.27
N ALA A 314 -0.73 2.66 14.47
CA ALA A 314 -1.55 2.80 15.65
C ALA A 314 -2.72 1.80 15.51
N VAL A 315 -3.10 1.17 16.62
CA VAL A 315 -4.18 0.18 16.62
C VAL A 315 -5.15 0.42 17.80
N PRO A 316 -6.42 0.02 17.68
CA PRO A 316 -7.34 0.03 18.81
C PRO A 316 -6.83 -0.81 19.99
N LYS A 317 -7.25 -0.46 21.21
CA LYS A 317 -6.86 -1.19 22.44
C LYS A 317 -7.25 -2.67 22.37
N GLU A 318 -8.32 -3.00 21.67
CA GLU A 318 -8.85 -4.35 21.46
C GLU A 318 -7.83 -5.24 20.74
N VAL A 319 -7.03 -4.68 19.83
CA VAL A 319 -5.96 -5.41 19.13
C VAL A 319 -4.86 -5.80 20.11
N ILE A 320 -4.46 -4.89 21.00
CA ILE A 320 -3.46 -5.16 22.05
C ILE A 320 -3.97 -6.21 23.04
N TYR A 321 -5.23 -6.10 23.47
CA TYR A 321 -5.85 -7.09 24.34
C TYR A 321 -5.94 -8.46 23.67
N GLY A 322 -6.35 -8.52 22.41
CA GLY A 322 -6.40 -9.76 21.62
C GLY A 322 -5.03 -10.41 21.44
N ALA A 323 -3.98 -9.63 21.19
CA ALA A 323 -2.60 -10.13 21.13
C ALA A 323 -2.13 -10.66 22.50
N THR A 324 -2.52 -9.98 23.59
CA THR A 324 -2.20 -10.39 24.96
C THR A 324 -2.88 -11.71 25.34
N GLU A 325 -4.17 -11.83 25.03
CA GLU A 325 -4.94 -13.05 25.26
C GLU A 325 -4.36 -14.21 24.46
N LYS A 326 -4.07 -14.01 23.16
CA LYS A 326 -3.40 -15.02 22.33
C LYS A 326 -2.07 -15.47 22.93
N ASN A 327 -1.27 -14.57 23.52
CA ASN A 327 -0.02 -14.93 24.18
C ASN A 327 -0.25 -15.76 25.46
N GLN A 328 -1.28 -15.43 26.25
CA GLN A 328 -1.64 -16.15 27.47
C GLN A 328 -2.21 -17.55 27.20
N GLN A 329 -2.94 -17.73 26.10
CA GLN A 329 -3.55 -19.01 25.71
C GLN A 329 -2.56 -20.01 25.09
N ARG A 330 -1.29 -19.64 24.91
CA ARG A 330 -0.27 -20.51 24.33
C ARG A 330 -0.01 -21.72 25.22
N SER A 331 0.25 -22.86 24.61
CA SER A 331 0.57 -24.07 25.37
C SER A 331 1.86 -23.89 26.19
N LYS A 332 1.96 -24.59 27.32
CA LYS A 332 3.17 -24.57 28.16
C LYS A 332 4.42 -24.99 27.38
N LEU A 333 4.27 -25.92 26.45
CA LEU A 333 5.35 -26.39 25.57
C LEU A 333 5.81 -25.29 24.60
N GLU A 334 4.89 -24.63 23.90
CA GLU A 334 5.24 -23.51 23.00
C GLU A 334 5.89 -22.37 23.77
N THR A 335 5.36 -22.04 24.95
CA THR A 335 5.92 -20.99 25.81
C THR A 335 7.35 -21.34 26.21
N LEU A 336 7.59 -22.57 26.67
CA LEU A 336 8.93 -23.04 27.03
C LEU A 336 9.89 -23.01 25.84
N LEU A 337 9.49 -23.54 24.68
CA LEU A 337 10.30 -23.56 23.47
C LEU A 337 10.67 -22.14 23.01
N SER A 338 9.69 -21.24 22.94
CA SER A 338 9.94 -19.85 22.54
C SER A 338 10.87 -19.12 23.52
N LYS A 339 10.72 -19.31 24.83
CA LYS A 339 11.61 -18.73 25.86
C LYS A 339 13.02 -19.29 25.76
N SER A 340 13.16 -20.60 25.52
CA SER A 340 14.47 -21.24 25.32
C SER A 340 15.16 -20.71 24.06
N ILE A 341 14.44 -20.60 22.94
CA ILE A 341 14.98 -20.06 21.69
C ILE A 341 15.32 -18.57 21.84
N ALA A 342 14.48 -17.78 22.50
CA ALA A 342 14.76 -16.38 22.80
C ALA A 342 16.03 -16.25 23.66
N THR A 343 16.17 -17.06 24.72
CA THR A 343 17.36 -17.04 25.60
C THR A 343 18.62 -17.43 24.83
N VAL A 344 18.60 -18.54 24.08
CA VAL A 344 19.75 -19.03 23.30
C VAL A 344 20.14 -18.04 22.21
N SER A 345 19.16 -17.34 21.63
CA SER A 345 19.42 -16.30 20.63
C SER A 345 19.76 -14.93 21.22
N MET A 346 20.01 -14.82 22.53
CA MET A 346 20.24 -13.52 23.20
C MET A 346 19.12 -12.51 22.89
N GLN A 347 17.87 -12.97 22.95
CA GLN A 347 16.65 -12.22 22.65
C GLN A 347 16.55 -11.71 21.21
N HIS A 348 17.29 -12.27 20.24
CA HIS A 348 17.11 -11.93 18.83
C HIS A 348 15.81 -12.51 18.24
N PHE A 349 15.29 -13.60 18.81
CA PHE A 349 14.01 -14.20 18.44
C PHE A 349 12.93 -14.03 19.51
N PHE A 350 11.68 -13.98 19.07
CA PHE A 350 10.48 -14.01 19.93
C PHE A 350 10.46 -12.94 21.01
N GLN A 351 10.92 -11.73 20.69
CA GLN A 351 10.74 -10.59 21.57
C GLN A 351 9.24 -10.34 21.77
N ASN A 352 8.85 -9.96 22.98
CA ASN A 352 7.47 -9.56 23.24
C ASN A 352 7.14 -8.33 22.40
N ASN A 353 5.95 -8.30 21.83
CA ASN A 353 5.45 -7.07 21.25
C ASN A 353 5.19 -6.06 22.38
N ASP A 354 5.43 -4.78 22.13
CA ASP A 354 5.18 -3.72 23.11
C ASP A 354 3.66 -3.56 23.29
N GLN A 355 3.14 -3.94 24.45
CA GLN A 355 1.70 -3.95 24.76
C GLN A 355 1.26 -2.66 25.46
N GLN A 356 2.09 -1.62 25.45
CA GLN A 356 1.76 -0.35 26.08
C GLN A 356 0.67 0.38 25.30
N LEU A 357 -0.33 0.86 26.04
CA LEU A 357 -1.31 1.81 25.52
C LEU A 357 -0.79 3.23 25.73
N ILE A 358 -0.94 4.06 24.71
CA ILE A 358 -0.58 5.47 24.72
C ILE A 358 -1.88 6.27 24.81
N HIS A 359 -2.00 7.08 25.85
CA HIS A 359 -3.13 7.99 26.02
C HIS A 359 -3.04 9.16 25.03
N SER A 360 -4.18 9.47 24.42
CA SER A 360 -4.35 10.61 23.51
C SER A 360 -5.13 11.73 24.19
N ASP A 361 -5.04 12.94 23.66
CA ASP A 361 -5.74 14.13 24.16
C ASP A 361 -7.27 14.10 23.93
N ASN A 362 -7.76 13.14 23.15
CA ASN A 362 -9.19 12.86 22.98
C ASN A 362 -9.79 11.97 24.11
N GLY A 363 -9.00 11.64 25.14
CA GLY A 363 -9.42 10.79 26.25
C GLY A 363 -9.44 9.29 25.95
N GLN A 364 -9.05 8.87 24.75
CA GLN A 364 -8.88 7.46 24.37
C GLN A 364 -7.44 7.00 24.61
N ALA A 365 -7.21 5.69 24.45
CA ALA A 365 -5.89 5.10 24.47
C ALA A 365 -5.74 4.12 23.31
N TYR A 366 -4.61 4.20 22.62
CA TYR A 366 -4.32 3.41 21.43
C TYR A 366 -3.02 2.63 21.63
N GLY A 367 -2.92 1.48 20.97
CA GLY A 367 -1.70 0.67 20.95
C GLY A 367 -0.87 0.87 19.70
N ILE A 368 0.23 0.13 19.60
CA ILE A 368 1.06 0.07 18.39
C ILE A 368 1.24 -1.38 17.95
N ALA A 369 0.94 -1.63 16.68
CA ALA A 369 1.38 -2.84 16.00
C ALA A 369 2.64 -2.53 15.18
N ASP A 370 3.80 -2.99 15.68
CA ASP A 370 5.08 -2.85 14.99
C ASP A 370 5.37 -4.09 14.14
N CYS A 371 4.97 -4.01 12.87
CA CYS A 371 5.12 -5.08 11.88
C CYS A 371 6.22 -4.79 10.85
N LEU A 372 7.08 -3.80 11.09
CA LEU A 372 8.15 -3.42 10.16
C LEU A 372 9.13 -4.57 9.92
N VAL A 373 9.44 -4.80 8.64
CA VAL A 373 10.42 -5.80 8.19
C VAL A 373 11.68 -5.08 7.72
N VAL A 374 12.78 -5.23 8.47
CA VAL A 374 14.04 -4.51 8.24
C VAL A 374 14.55 -4.72 6.80
N GLU A 375 14.39 -5.93 6.27
CA GLU A 375 14.83 -6.35 4.94
C GLU A 375 14.14 -5.62 3.79
N GLN A 376 12.96 -5.03 4.00
CA GLN A 376 12.30 -4.18 2.99
C GLN A 376 13.04 -2.83 2.83
N GLY A 377 13.73 -2.40 3.88
CA GLY A 377 14.60 -1.23 3.90
C GLY A 377 13.88 0.12 4.07
N PRO A 378 14.63 1.18 4.42
CA PRO A 378 14.06 2.49 4.76
C PRO A 378 13.35 3.19 3.60
N ASN A 379 13.78 2.95 2.35
CA ASN A 379 13.14 3.55 1.17
C ASN A 379 11.72 2.99 0.96
N TYR A 380 11.50 1.71 1.24
CA TYR A 380 10.17 1.12 1.16
C TYR A 380 9.26 1.70 2.24
N ALA A 381 9.74 1.77 3.49
CA ALA A 381 9.00 2.37 4.60
C ALA A 381 8.66 3.84 4.33
N LEU A 382 9.61 4.63 3.83
CA LEU A 382 9.37 6.04 3.48
C LEU A 382 8.31 6.20 2.37
N ALA A 383 8.42 5.41 1.29
CA ALA A 383 7.45 5.44 0.19
C ALA A 383 6.02 5.16 0.68
N LYS A 384 5.84 4.14 1.54
CA LYS A 384 4.55 3.81 2.14
C LYS A 384 4.07 4.87 3.14
N ARG A 385 4.99 5.48 3.88
CA ARG A 385 4.65 6.55 4.83
C ARG A 385 4.18 7.82 4.13
N ILE A 386 4.77 8.18 2.99
CA ILE A 386 4.30 9.30 2.14
C ILE A 386 2.84 9.08 1.70
N GLN A 387 2.49 7.86 1.28
CA GLN A 387 1.11 7.52 0.91
C GLN A 387 0.15 7.69 2.09
N GLN A 388 0.51 7.21 3.28
CA GLN A 388 -0.30 7.38 4.49
C GLN A 388 -0.45 8.85 4.90
N TRP A 389 0.61 9.64 4.81
CA TRP A 389 0.56 11.07 5.11
C TRP A 389 -0.37 11.82 4.16
N ARG A 390 -0.29 11.56 2.85
CA ARG A 390 -1.19 12.17 1.88
C ARG A 390 -2.63 11.80 2.16
N ALA A 391 -2.91 10.52 2.38
CA ALA A 391 -4.25 10.04 2.72
C ALA A 391 -4.83 10.74 3.96
N THR A 392 -4.02 10.82 5.03
CA THR A 392 -4.41 11.48 6.29
C THR A 392 -4.72 12.96 6.07
N LEU A 393 -3.86 13.67 5.34
CA LEU A 393 -4.02 15.10 5.09
C LEU A 393 -5.22 15.39 4.19
N ALA A 394 -5.36 14.68 3.07
CA ALA A 394 -6.47 14.83 2.14
C ALA A 394 -7.83 14.57 2.82
N ARG A 395 -7.90 13.53 3.66
CA ARG A 395 -9.12 13.20 4.41
C ARG A 395 -9.46 14.27 5.45
N HIS A 396 -8.44 14.85 6.09
CA HIS A 396 -8.60 15.98 7.02
C HIS A 396 -9.08 17.25 6.30
N GLU A 397 -8.65 17.46 5.06
CA GLU A 397 -9.04 18.59 4.21
C GLU A 397 -10.41 18.39 3.52
N GLY A 398 -11.12 17.31 3.85
CA GLY A 398 -12.48 17.06 3.39
C GLY A 398 -12.60 16.26 2.09
N GLN A 399 -11.51 15.62 1.64
CA GLN A 399 -11.53 14.73 0.48
C GLN A 399 -11.96 13.30 0.86
N HIS A 400 -12.56 12.58 -0.08
CA HIS A 400 -12.83 11.15 0.06
C HIS A 400 -11.55 10.34 -0.11
N VAL A 401 -11.23 9.48 0.87
CA VAL A 401 -9.98 8.69 0.86
C VAL A 401 -10.22 7.24 1.27
N SER A 402 -10.02 6.30 0.34
CA SER A 402 -9.97 4.86 0.61
C SER A 402 -8.51 4.43 0.84
N ILE A 403 -8.13 4.19 2.09
CA ILE A 403 -6.79 3.70 2.43
C ILE A 403 -6.90 2.47 3.30
N ASN A 404 -6.67 1.31 2.70
CA ASN A 404 -6.87 0.03 3.36
C ASN A 404 -5.56 -0.74 3.47
N ILE A 405 -5.42 -1.47 4.57
CA ILE A 405 -4.28 -2.37 4.78
C ILE A 405 -4.51 -3.62 3.93
N ALA A 406 -3.67 -3.78 2.91
CA ALA A 406 -3.67 -4.98 2.10
C ALA A 406 -3.01 -6.14 2.85
N PRO A 407 -3.53 -7.37 2.73
CA PRO A 407 -2.92 -8.53 3.35
C PRO A 407 -1.52 -8.83 2.81
N SER A 408 -0.77 -9.61 3.59
CA SER A 408 0.51 -10.14 3.13
C SER A 408 0.26 -11.02 1.92
N THR A 409 0.80 -10.64 0.77
CA THR A 409 0.47 -11.26 -0.52
C THR A 409 1.70 -11.93 -1.15
N THR A 410 1.53 -13.14 -1.65
CA THR A 410 2.58 -13.94 -2.31
C THR A 410 2.85 -13.53 -3.76
N THR A 411 3.00 -12.23 -4.02
CA THR A 411 3.30 -11.69 -5.35
C THR A 411 4.68 -12.12 -5.87
N HIS A 412 4.91 -12.01 -7.17
CA HIS A 412 6.24 -12.23 -7.74
C HIS A 412 7.29 -11.27 -7.16
N SER A 413 6.92 -10.02 -6.89
CA SER A 413 7.83 -9.01 -6.29
C SER A 413 8.31 -9.38 -4.88
N VAL A 414 7.52 -10.12 -4.11
CA VAL A 414 7.89 -10.63 -2.78
C VAL A 414 8.63 -11.96 -2.90
N THR A 415 8.07 -12.89 -3.67
CA THR A 415 8.57 -14.27 -3.76
C THR A 415 9.89 -14.41 -4.52
N LYS A 416 10.31 -13.39 -5.30
CA LYS A 416 11.66 -13.31 -5.89
C LYS A 416 12.78 -13.23 -4.85
N ASN A 417 12.48 -12.74 -3.63
CA ASN A 417 13.43 -12.75 -2.52
C ASN A 417 13.28 -14.10 -1.77
N PRO A 418 14.30 -14.98 -1.77
CA PRO A 418 14.19 -16.30 -1.17
C PRO A 418 13.86 -16.29 0.32
N LEU A 419 14.38 -15.29 1.07
CA LEU A 419 14.14 -15.17 2.50
C LEU A 419 12.68 -14.82 2.79
N LEU A 420 12.13 -13.84 2.05
CA LEU A 420 10.73 -13.45 2.19
C LEU A 420 9.79 -14.58 1.74
N LYS A 421 10.10 -15.25 0.63
CA LYS A 421 9.35 -16.43 0.17
C LYS A 421 9.25 -17.49 1.26
N ALA A 422 10.40 -17.87 1.83
CA ALA A 422 10.43 -18.87 2.90
C ALA A 422 9.69 -18.39 4.15
N ALA A 423 9.80 -17.12 4.51
CA ALA A 423 9.09 -16.56 5.65
C ALA A 423 7.57 -16.60 5.46
N PHE A 424 7.07 -16.31 4.26
CA PHE A 424 5.65 -16.42 3.91
C PHE A 424 5.17 -17.87 3.97
N ASN A 425 5.98 -18.82 3.48
CA ASN A 425 5.67 -20.26 3.57
C ASN A 425 5.59 -20.76 5.03
N GLY A 426 6.33 -20.12 5.94
CA GLY A 426 6.30 -20.43 7.38
C GLY A 426 5.34 -19.57 8.21
N ALA A 427 4.66 -18.58 7.60
CA ALA A 427 3.86 -17.58 8.32
C ALA A 427 2.69 -18.21 9.11
N SER A 428 2.11 -19.30 8.59
CA SER A 428 1.02 -20.03 9.26
C SER A 428 1.41 -20.58 10.62
N LEU A 429 2.72 -20.78 10.91
CA LEU A 429 3.21 -21.18 12.23
C LEU A 429 2.87 -20.15 13.32
N PHE A 430 2.68 -18.89 12.90
CA PHE A 430 2.38 -17.77 13.78
C PHE A 430 0.94 -17.27 13.63
N ASN A 431 0.04 -18.08 13.04
CA ASN A 431 -1.33 -17.71 12.70
C ASN A 431 -1.39 -16.46 11.80
N VAL A 432 -0.39 -16.30 10.92
CA VAL A 432 -0.35 -15.26 9.90
C VAL A 432 -0.73 -15.88 8.56
N GLU A 433 -1.74 -15.30 7.92
CA GLU A 433 -2.22 -15.71 6.61
C GLU A 433 -1.52 -14.93 5.50
N ALA A 434 -0.91 -15.67 4.58
CA ALA A 434 -0.32 -15.14 3.37
C ALA A 434 -1.25 -15.43 2.19
N PHE A 435 -1.89 -14.39 1.66
CA PHE A 435 -2.90 -14.50 0.62
C PHE A 435 -2.25 -14.66 -0.77
N HIS A 436 -3.00 -15.30 -1.68
CA HIS A 436 -2.66 -15.28 -3.11
C HIS A 436 -3.04 -13.93 -3.72
N PRO A 437 -2.32 -13.45 -4.76
CA PRO A 437 -2.63 -12.18 -5.41
C PRO A 437 -4.09 -12.06 -5.86
N GLU A 438 -4.68 -13.12 -6.41
CA GLU A 438 -6.09 -13.13 -6.82
C GLU A 438 -7.07 -12.87 -5.66
N THR A 439 -6.78 -13.41 -4.47
CA THR A 439 -7.57 -13.17 -3.25
C THR A 439 -7.45 -11.72 -2.80
N THR A 440 -6.20 -11.22 -2.73
CA THR A 440 -5.92 -9.82 -2.37
C THR A 440 -6.61 -8.86 -3.32
N ASN A 441 -6.51 -9.09 -4.63
CA ASN A 441 -7.12 -8.21 -5.64
C ASN A 441 -8.64 -8.17 -5.49
N ALA A 442 -9.27 -9.31 -5.20
CA ALA A 442 -10.72 -9.39 -5.00
C ALA A 442 -11.18 -8.61 -3.76
N ILE A 443 -10.46 -8.77 -2.65
CA ILE A 443 -10.78 -8.11 -1.39
C ILE A 443 -10.53 -6.60 -1.49
N MET A 444 -9.35 -6.18 -1.99
CA MET A 444 -8.98 -4.78 -2.05
C MET A 444 -9.80 -3.99 -3.08
N ALA A 445 -10.17 -4.60 -4.19
CA ALA A 445 -11.09 -3.98 -5.14
C ALA A 445 -12.48 -3.77 -4.49
N ALA A 446 -13.01 -4.79 -3.80
CA ALA A 446 -14.30 -4.66 -3.12
C ALA A 446 -14.30 -3.62 -2.00
N LEU A 447 -13.21 -3.53 -1.22
CA LEU A 447 -13.08 -2.49 -0.20
C LEU A 447 -13.08 -1.08 -0.79
N TRP A 448 -12.39 -0.87 -1.91
CA TRP A 448 -12.42 0.44 -2.56
C TRP A 448 -13.84 0.82 -2.99
N ILE A 449 -14.60 -0.15 -3.53
CA ILE A 449 -15.99 0.09 -3.93
C ILE A 449 -16.89 0.32 -2.72
N HIS A 450 -16.73 -0.47 -1.65
CA HIS A 450 -17.39 -0.25 -0.38
C HIS A 450 -17.15 1.19 0.11
N ASP A 451 -15.90 1.63 0.17
CA ASP A 451 -15.57 2.96 0.66
C ASP A 451 -16.21 4.08 -0.17
N LEU A 452 -16.20 3.94 -1.50
CA LEU A 452 -16.81 4.92 -2.41
C LEU A 452 -18.33 4.98 -2.36
N ARG A 453 -18.99 3.89 -1.95
CA ARG A 453 -20.45 3.72 -2.00
C ARG A 453 -21.11 3.82 -0.63
N ASN A 454 -20.42 3.42 0.43
CA ASN A 454 -20.93 3.43 1.79
C ASN A 454 -20.80 4.86 2.39
N PRO A 455 -21.92 5.58 2.62
CA PRO A 455 -21.87 6.91 3.19
C PRO A 455 -21.34 6.92 4.63
N ASP A 456 -21.41 5.80 5.34
CA ASP A 456 -20.99 5.68 6.75
C ASP A 456 -19.54 5.19 6.89
N SER A 457 -18.85 4.84 5.79
CA SER A 457 -17.42 4.50 5.81
C SER A 457 -16.59 5.68 6.32
N VAL A 458 -15.53 5.42 7.07
CA VAL A 458 -14.56 6.44 7.50
C VAL A 458 -13.86 7.11 6.32
N SER A 459 -13.86 6.48 5.14
CA SER A 459 -13.36 7.06 3.89
C SER A 459 -14.14 8.30 3.43
N ASN A 460 -15.43 8.39 3.78
CA ASN A 460 -16.24 9.56 3.51
C ASN A 460 -15.85 10.71 4.47
N PRO A 461 -15.47 11.89 3.98
CA PRO A 461 -15.05 13.03 4.79
C PRO A 461 -16.05 13.46 5.88
N LYS A 462 -17.33 13.19 5.66
CA LYS A 462 -18.43 13.56 6.56
C LYS A 462 -18.56 12.64 7.78
N THR A 463 -18.01 11.43 7.71
CA THR A 463 -17.99 10.50 8.84
C THR A 463 -17.00 11.01 9.89
N THR A 464 -17.44 11.09 11.15
CA THR A 464 -16.58 11.58 12.23
C THR A 464 -15.65 10.46 12.70
N MET A 465 -14.36 10.78 12.83
CA MET A 465 -13.37 9.92 13.49
C MET A 465 -12.99 10.53 14.83
N LEU A 466 -12.75 9.72 15.86
CA LEU A 466 -12.27 10.21 17.15
C LEU A 466 -10.78 10.58 17.10
N HIS A 467 -10.03 9.96 16.19
CA HIS A 467 -8.61 10.23 15.97
C HIS A 467 -8.24 10.04 14.49
N PRO A 468 -7.42 10.91 13.85
CA PRO A 468 -7.12 10.78 12.42
C PRO A 468 -6.47 9.46 12.00
N LEU A 469 -5.76 8.80 12.91
CA LEU A 469 -5.15 7.48 12.63
C LEU A 469 -6.18 6.34 12.51
N GLU A 470 -7.43 6.54 12.92
CA GLU A 470 -8.52 5.56 12.72
C GLU A 470 -8.76 5.27 11.24
N LEU A 471 -8.42 6.22 10.36
CA LEU A 471 -8.50 6.05 8.91
C LEU A 471 -7.75 4.80 8.39
N MET A 472 -6.69 4.37 9.06
CA MET A 472 -5.92 3.17 8.71
C MET A 472 -6.22 1.98 9.64
N MET A 473 -6.85 2.22 10.80
CA MET A 473 -7.28 1.16 11.72
C MET A 473 -8.54 0.46 11.19
N GLU A 474 -9.44 1.25 10.62
CA GLU A 474 -10.70 0.76 10.09
C GLU A 474 -10.49 -0.02 8.79
N GLY A 475 -11.21 -1.14 8.62
CA GLY A 475 -11.10 -1.96 7.42
C GLY A 475 -9.77 -2.72 7.30
N ALA A 476 -9.00 -2.86 8.39
CA ALA A 476 -7.68 -3.48 8.35
C ALA A 476 -7.71 -5.00 8.09
N ASN A 477 -7.03 -5.43 7.02
CA ASN A 477 -6.63 -6.82 6.80
C ASN A 477 -5.11 -6.94 6.88
N HIS A 478 -4.62 -7.20 8.08
CA HIS A 478 -3.19 -7.37 8.36
C HIS A 478 -2.75 -8.84 8.28
N GLY A 479 -3.61 -9.74 7.80
CA GLY A 479 -3.32 -11.18 7.70
C GLY A 479 -2.95 -11.82 9.04
N GLY A 480 -3.41 -11.31 10.17
CA GLY A 480 -3.04 -11.80 11.51
C GLY A 480 -1.83 -11.13 12.16
N LEU A 481 -1.04 -10.34 11.43
CA LEU A 481 0.20 -9.73 11.94
C LEU A 481 0.02 -8.83 13.17
N TRP A 482 -1.08 -8.09 13.28
CA TRP A 482 -1.30 -7.22 14.45
C TRP A 482 -1.59 -7.98 15.73
N ARG A 483 -2.13 -9.20 15.60
CA ARG A 483 -2.56 -10.03 16.72
C ARG A 483 -1.56 -11.15 17.07
N VAL A 484 -0.34 -11.11 16.52
CA VAL A 484 0.70 -12.08 16.89
C VAL A 484 1.22 -11.81 18.30
N ALA A 485 1.58 -12.88 19.02
CA ALA A 485 2.07 -12.81 20.40
C ALA A 485 3.48 -12.19 20.54
N TYR A 486 4.17 -11.98 19.43
CA TYR A 486 5.56 -11.54 19.40
C TYR A 486 5.75 -10.37 18.46
N LEU A 487 6.85 -9.65 18.64
CA LEU A 487 7.31 -8.67 17.68
C LEU A 487 7.63 -9.36 16.34
N ALA A 488 6.88 -9.01 15.29
CA ALA A 488 6.84 -9.76 14.02
C ALA A 488 8.24 -9.98 13.40
N ARG A 489 9.11 -8.96 13.38
CA ARG A 489 10.49 -9.06 12.88
C ARG A 489 11.37 -10.07 13.60
N THR A 490 11.03 -10.42 14.84
CA THR A 490 11.75 -11.42 15.64
C THR A 490 11.17 -12.82 15.53
N ALA A 491 10.05 -12.98 14.80
CA ALA A 491 9.50 -14.29 14.45
C ALA A 491 9.80 -14.67 12.99
N LEU A 492 9.92 -13.66 12.12
CA LEU A 492 10.15 -13.80 10.67
C LEU A 492 11.33 -14.69 10.27
N PRO A 493 12.56 -14.56 10.82
CA PRO A 493 13.66 -15.42 10.39
C PRO A 493 13.47 -16.88 10.87
N PHE A 494 12.74 -17.12 11.96
CA PHE A 494 12.35 -18.47 12.36
C PHE A 494 11.29 -19.06 11.41
N ALA A 495 10.29 -18.27 11.03
CA ALA A 495 9.33 -18.63 9.96
C ALA A 495 10.07 -18.98 8.66
N ALA A 496 11.10 -18.22 8.28
CA ALA A 496 11.90 -18.50 7.10
C ALA A 496 12.64 -19.84 7.19
N ILE A 497 13.30 -20.13 8.33
CA ILE A 497 13.97 -21.42 8.56
C ILE A 497 12.98 -22.58 8.45
N TYR A 498 11.81 -22.46 9.09
CA TYR A 498 10.75 -23.46 9.01
C TYR A 498 10.24 -23.64 7.57
N GLY A 499 9.94 -22.54 6.87
CA GLY A 499 9.48 -22.55 5.49
C GLY A 499 10.48 -23.20 4.53
N PHE A 500 11.76 -22.89 4.67
CA PHE A 500 12.83 -23.56 3.92
C PHE A 500 12.88 -25.06 4.18
N ALA A 501 12.72 -25.48 5.44
CA ALA A 501 12.69 -26.89 5.80
C ALA A 501 11.47 -27.58 5.20
N THR A 502 10.29 -26.97 5.22
CA THR A 502 9.07 -27.57 4.64
C THR A 502 9.06 -27.61 3.11
N ASP A 503 9.71 -26.66 2.45
CA ASP A 503 9.84 -26.64 0.99
C ASP A 503 10.82 -27.72 0.49
N LYS A 504 11.94 -27.91 1.21
CA LYS A 504 13.01 -28.82 0.78
C LYS A 504 12.88 -30.23 1.35
N LEU A 505 12.24 -30.39 2.50
CA LEU A 505 12.01 -31.68 3.15
C LEU A 505 10.51 -31.97 3.12
N PRO A 506 10.06 -33.18 2.75
CA PRO A 506 8.65 -33.52 2.66
C PRO A 506 8.05 -33.78 4.04
N ILE A 507 8.22 -32.85 4.99
CA ILE A 507 7.83 -32.96 6.39
C ILE A 507 6.31 -33.17 6.50
N LYS A 508 5.51 -32.50 5.65
CA LYS A 508 4.06 -32.74 5.55
C LYS A 508 3.70 -34.17 5.12
N LYS A 509 4.53 -34.87 4.33
CA LYS A 509 4.30 -36.29 3.96
C LYS A 509 4.73 -37.24 5.09
N VAL A 510 5.74 -36.88 5.86
CA VAL A 510 6.22 -37.69 7.01
C VAL A 510 5.22 -37.63 8.17
N PHE A 511 4.72 -36.44 8.53
CA PHE A 511 3.70 -36.32 9.58
C PHE A 511 2.33 -36.89 9.20
N LYS A 512 1.95 -36.90 7.91
CA LYS A 512 0.72 -37.60 7.45
C LYS A 512 0.81 -39.13 7.58
N LYS A 513 2.02 -39.70 7.57
CA LYS A 513 2.23 -41.15 7.80
C LYS A 513 2.21 -41.53 9.29
N LEU A 514 2.44 -40.57 10.19
CA LEU A 514 2.43 -40.77 11.64
C LEU A 514 1.06 -40.50 12.30
N LYS A 515 0.08 -40.02 11.54
CA LYS A 515 -1.33 -39.84 11.96
C LYS A 515 -2.28 -40.90 11.37
N LYS A 516 -1.76 -42.06 10.97
CA LYS A 516 -2.60 -43.23 10.62
C LYS A 516 -2.64 -44.21 11.76
#